data_AF-A0A7X5ZJP0-F1
#
_entry.id   AF-A0A7X5ZJP0-F1
#
_cell.length_a   1.000
_cell.length_b   1.000
_cell.length_c   1.000
_cell.angle_alpha   90.00
_cell.angle_beta   90.00
_cell.angle_gamma   90.00
#
_symmetry.space_group_name_H-M   'P 1'
#
loop_
_entity.id
_entity.type
_entity.pdbx_description
1 polymer ?
#
loop_
_entity_poly.entity_id
_entity_poly.type
_entity_poly.pdbx_seq_one_letter_code
_entity_poly.pdbx_strand_id
1 'polypeptide(L)'
;MKAYLHTLIATGLLVAVNSSMATSILRLYDEERVATIHTVDTLTGTRPWLIGQMLAEPSSPYSDLVERPPFTNEIIWQEVVDTLSPGMDEAAVLDGLQKELGITRARPWIDVMPARGFRDAFVSANATKAAIDADIFWHVLDMFGYANAERFSSHAVGLQVLREQMATVPADRQDELGIYGDVQSRIMRAHHPDQLIAHDLRYLDALVKHRLRHQEEDSGLPIAWRIARTAAAFRDARGYIGGPPCRPDATPHPRYAGTGKEGDERTPCFVASTDRAVHQWYTKEMRRPLPRPDAPHSGMARIGALLGALLPLLDIFAMAEVVEAVSAEDVVTEAAIARSDTDLAIERDLTLSCRIPE
;
A
#
# COMPACT_ATOMS: atom_id res chain seq x y z
N MET A 1 42.84 -20.09 8.11
CA MET A 1 42.05 -19.10 8.88
C MET A 1 41.88 -17.73 8.22
N LYS A 2 42.76 -17.25 7.33
CA LYS A 2 42.58 -15.95 6.63
C LYS A 2 41.67 -15.96 5.39
N ALA A 3 41.25 -17.13 4.89
CA ALA A 3 40.42 -17.25 3.69
C ALA A 3 38.89 -17.23 3.94
N TYR A 4 38.44 -17.40 5.18
CA TYR A 4 37.00 -17.40 5.52
C TYR A 4 36.45 -16.01 5.87
N LEU A 5 37.32 -15.03 6.12
CA LEU A 5 36.89 -13.68 6.53
C LEU A 5 36.52 -12.78 5.33
N HIS A 6 37.01 -13.08 4.13
CA HIS A 6 36.67 -12.29 2.93
C HIS A 6 35.35 -12.72 2.28
N THR A 7 34.89 -13.96 2.48
CA THR A 7 33.60 -14.42 1.95
C THR A 7 32.41 -13.90 2.77
N LEU A 8 32.60 -13.67 4.07
CA LEU A 8 31.58 -13.10 4.97
C LEU A 8 31.39 -11.58 4.78
N ILE A 9 32.41 -10.86 4.30
CA ILE A 9 32.26 -9.43 3.97
C ILE A 9 31.57 -9.25 2.61
N ALA A 10 31.70 -10.19 1.67
CA ALA A 10 31.01 -10.16 0.38
C ALA A 10 29.53 -10.56 0.45
N THR A 11 29.10 -11.27 1.51
CA THR A 11 27.67 -11.56 1.76
C THR A 11 27.01 -10.57 2.74
N GLY A 12 27.81 -9.80 3.49
CA GLY A 12 27.32 -8.77 4.41
C GLY A 12 27.16 -7.37 3.81
N LEU A 13 27.62 -7.14 2.57
CA LEU A 13 27.58 -5.83 1.90
C LEU A 13 26.54 -5.74 0.76
N LEU A 14 25.56 -6.65 0.73
CA LEU A 14 24.44 -6.66 -0.21
C LEU A 14 23.09 -6.38 0.49
N VAL A 15 23.14 -5.80 1.69
CA VAL A 15 21.98 -5.30 2.44
C VAL A 15 22.07 -3.79 2.54
N ALA A 16 21.94 -3.11 1.41
CA ALA A 16 21.61 -1.69 1.31
C ALA A 16 21.59 -1.31 -0.17
N VAL A 17 20.44 -1.46 -0.83
CA VAL A 17 19.64 -0.40 -1.47
C VAL A 17 18.35 -1.10 -1.91
N ASN A 18 17.39 -1.23 -0.99
CA ASN A 18 16.04 -1.71 -1.30
C ASN A 18 15.18 -0.48 -1.57
N SER A 19 14.94 -0.19 -2.84
CA SER A 19 13.96 0.80 -3.30
C SER A 19 13.03 0.07 -4.25
N SER A 20 11.71 0.24 -4.07
CA SER A 20 10.72 -0.42 -4.94
C SER A 20 11.05 -0.12 -6.41
N MET A 21 10.84 -1.08 -7.31
CA MET A 21 11.16 -0.91 -8.74
C MET A 21 10.66 0.42 -9.27
N ALA A 22 9.46 0.86 -8.88
CA ALA A 22 8.91 2.13 -9.30
C ALA A 22 9.47 3.36 -8.55
N THR A 23 9.91 3.27 -7.30
CA THR A 23 10.70 4.33 -6.66
C THR A 23 12.04 4.47 -7.37
N SER A 24 12.64 3.36 -7.80
CA SER A 24 13.86 3.34 -8.61
C SER A 24 13.60 3.86 -10.02
N ILE A 25 12.47 3.52 -10.67
CA ILE A 25 12.05 4.13 -11.95
C ILE A 25 11.88 5.62 -11.78
N LEU A 26 11.09 6.07 -10.81
CA LEU A 26 10.80 7.48 -10.57
C LEU A 26 12.08 8.26 -10.28
N ARG A 27 12.93 7.72 -9.41
CA ARG A 27 14.20 8.33 -9.05
C ARG A 27 15.18 8.36 -10.22
N LEU A 28 15.37 7.26 -10.95
CA LEU A 28 16.25 7.23 -12.12
C LEU A 28 15.72 8.17 -13.21
N TYR A 29 14.40 8.18 -13.40
CA TYR A 29 13.76 9.05 -14.38
C TYR A 29 13.82 10.52 -13.98
N ASP A 30 13.78 10.84 -12.69
CA ASP A 30 14.02 12.16 -12.12
C ASP A 30 15.47 12.60 -12.25
N GLU A 31 16.42 11.75 -11.83
CA GLU A 31 17.86 11.99 -11.93
C GLU A 31 18.25 12.29 -13.39
N GLU A 32 17.76 11.50 -14.34
CA GLU A 32 18.14 11.63 -15.75
C GLU A 32 17.35 12.71 -16.51
N ARG A 33 16.10 13.01 -16.14
CA ARG A 33 15.39 14.20 -16.65
C ARG A 33 16.03 15.49 -16.17
N VAL A 34 16.46 15.56 -14.91
CA VAL A 34 17.16 16.74 -14.35
C VAL A 34 18.52 16.91 -15.02
N ALA A 35 19.22 15.81 -15.33
CA ALA A 35 20.48 15.84 -16.07
C ALA A 35 20.29 16.31 -17.54
N THR A 36 19.15 16.00 -18.15
CA THR A 36 18.90 16.25 -19.59
C THR A 36 18.15 17.57 -19.86
N ILE A 37 17.30 18.05 -18.94
CA ILE A 37 16.39 19.18 -19.14
C ILE A 37 16.68 20.28 -18.11
N HIS A 38 17.47 21.29 -18.50
CA HIS A 38 17.83 22.47 -17.67
C HIS A 38 16.72 23.55 -17.59
N THR A 39 15.44 23.19 -17.49
CA THR A 39 14.35 24.19 -17.44
C THR A 39 13.48 24.08 -16.19
N VAL A 40 13.07 25.25 -15.71
CA VAL A 40 12.29 25.56 -14.49
C VAL A 40 10.90 24.88 -14.43
N ASP A 41 10.51 24.10 -15.44
CA ASP A 41 9.23 23.37 -15.50
C ASP A 41 9.28 22.00 -14.78
N THR A 42 10.43 21.67 -14.16
CA THR A 42 10.64 20.53 -13.25
C THR A 42 9.86 20.63 -11.92
N LEU A 43 9.04 21.67 -11.74
CA LEU A 43 8.32 21.97 -10.50
C LEU A 43 6.96 21.24 -10.36
N THR A 44 6.57 20.44 -11.35
CA THR A 44 5.46 19.49 -11.19
C THR A 44 6.06 18.11 -11.04
N GLY A 45 5.97 17.54 -9.83
CA GLY A 45 6.59 16.25 -9.51
C GLY A 45 6.33 15.18 -10.57
N THR A 46 7.32 14.34 -10.82
CA THR A 46 7.34 13.35 -11.92
C THR A 46 6.19 12.35 -11.86
N ARG A 47 5.65 12.11 -10.66
CA ARG A 47 4.52 11.23 -10.44
C ARG A 47 3.20 11.76 -11.04
N PRO A 48 2.71 12.98 -10.73
CA PRO A 48 1.59 13.60 -11.45
C PRO A 48 1.75 13.62 -12.98
N TRP A 49 2.95 13.92 -13.48
CA TRP A 49 3.22 13.93 -14.91
C TRP A 49 3.09 12.53 -15.54
N LEU A 50 3.72 11.51 -14.95
CA LEU A 50 3.61 10.12 -15.41
C LEU A 50 2.17 9.63 -15.40
N ILE A 51 1.43 9.88 -14.31
CA ILE A 51 0.01 9.53 -14.24
C ILE A 51 -0.79 10.22 -15.35
N GLY A 52 -0.46 11.49 -15.67
CA GLY A 52 -1.04 12.23 -16.78
C GLY A 52 -0.77 11.61 -18.16
N GLN A 53 0.37 10.94 -18.33
CA GLN A 53 0.72 10.23 -19.57
C GLN A 53 0.11 8.82 -19.64
N MET A 54 -0.17 8.19 -18.50
CA MET A 54 -0.65 6.81 -18.41
C MET A 54 -2.17 6.68 -18.36
N LEU A 55 -2.90 7.75 -18.07
CA LEU A 55 -4.36 7.75 -17.94
C LEU A 55 -5.02 8.63 -19.00
N ALA A 56 -6.10 8.14 -19.60
CA ALA A 56 -6.91 8.91 -20.55
C ALA A 56 -7.59 10.13 -19.89
N GLU A 57 -8.06 9.99 -18.65
CA GLU A 57 -8.64 11.07 -17.84
C GLU A 57 -8.13 10.98 -16.40
N PRO A 58 -6.98 11.61 -16.06
CA PRO A 58 -6.31 11.43 -14.77
C PRO A 58 -7.16 11.80 -13.53
N SER A 59 -8.16 12.65 -13.71
CA SER A 59 -9.08 13.07 -12.64
C SER A 59 -10.23 12.08 -12.42
N SER A 60 -10.46 11.15 -13.35
CA SER A 60 -11.53 10.16 -13.26
C SER A 60 -11.07 8.94 -12.47
N PRO A 61 -11.85 8.49 -11.46
CA PRO A 61 -11.53 7.26 -10.74
C PRO A 61 -11.64 6.02 -11.63
N TYR A 62 -12.28 6.13 -12.79
CA TYR A 62 -12.56 5.02 -13.72
C TYR A 62 -11.72 5.08 -15.00
N SER A 63 -10.73 5.98 -15.06
CA SER A 63 -9.94 6.21 -16.27
C SER A 63 -9.36 4.91 -16.83
N ASP A 64 -9.42 4.80 -18.16
CA ASP A 64 -8.68 3.77 -18.88
C ASP A 64 -7.18 4.11 -18.89
N LEU A 65 -6.36 3.06 -19.00
CA LEU A 65 -4.93 3.16 -19.24
C LEU A 65 -4.67 3.51 -20.70
N VAL A 66 -3.66 4.32 -20.95
CA VAL A 66 -3.09 4.50 -22.27
C VAL A 66 -2.23 3.27 -22.57
N GLU A 67 -2.57 2.52 -23.62
CA GLU A 67 -1.90 1.25 -23.96
C GLU A 67 -0.39 1.41 -24.17
N ARG A 68 0.02 2.52 -24.80
CA ARG A 68 1.41 2.90 -25.01
C ARG A 68 1.62 4.34 -24.57
N PRO A 69 1.91 4.56 -23.27
CA PRO A 69 2.17 5.90 -22.77
C PRO A 69 3.30 6.56 -23.56
N PRO A 70 3.23 7.87 -23.89
CA PRO A 70 4.24 8.51 -24.74
C PRO A 70 5.68 8.33 -24.26
N PHE A 71 5.90 8.36 -22.93
CA PHE A 71 7.22 8.22 -22.32
C PHE A 71 7.91 6.88 -22.61
N THR A 72 7.15 5.82 -22.94
CA THR A 72 7.76 4.52 -23.24
C THR A 72 8.52 4.49 -24.56
N ASN A 73 8.36 5.53 -25.40
CA ASN A 73 9.12 5.68 -26.65
C ASN A 73 10.41 6.50 -26.46
N GLU A 74 10.69 6.98 -25.24
CA GLU A 74 11.88 7.77 -24.95
C GLU A 74 13.09 6.87 -24.70
N ILE A 75 14.29 7.35 -25.04
CA ILE A 75 15.55 6.59 -24.88
C ILE A 75 15.78 6.22 -23.40
N ILE A 76 15.54 7.18 -22.52
CA ILE A 76 15.62 7.03 -21.06
C ILE A 76 14.75 5.86 -20.53
N TRP A 77 13.60 5.57 -21.15
CA TRP A 77 12.76 4.47 -20.73
C TRP A 77 13.42 3.11 -21.00
N GLN A 78 14.09 2.96 -22.15
CA GLN A 78 14.83 1.74 -22.45
C GLN A 78 16.02 1.55 -21.50
N GLU A 79 16.73 2.63 -21.15
CA GLU A 79 17.81 2.58 -20.14
C GLU A 79 17.29 2.17 -18.76
N VAL A 80 16.12 2.67 -18.36
CA VAL A 80 15.44 2.29 -17.11
C VAL A 80 15.05 0.81 -17.12
N VAL A 81 14.49 0.31 -18.23
CA VAL A 81 14.12 -1.11 -18.39
C VAL A 81 15.36 -2.00 -18.30
N ASP A 82 16.43 -1.66 -19.02
CA ASP A 82 17.69 -2.40 -19.05
C ASP A 82 18.38 -2.43 -17.67
N THR A 83 18.31 -1.31 -16.93
CA THR A 83 18.95 -1.16 -15.62
C THR A 83 18.21 -1.92 -14.52
N LEU A 84 16.88 -1.79 -14.48
CA LEU A 84 16.10 -2.30 -13.35
C LEU A 84 15.82 -3.79 -13.42
N SER A 85 15.76 -4.35 -14.61
CA SER A 85 15.50 -5.79 -14.76
C SER A 85 16.12 -6.32 -16.04
N PRO A 86 17.44 -6.61 -16.02
CA PRO A 86 18.13 -7.16 -17.17
C PRO A 86 17.42 -8.44 -17.66
N GLY A 87 16.80 -8.37 -18.84
CA GLY A 87 16.08 -9.49 -19.46
C GLY A 87 14.59 -9.63 -19.12
N MET A 88 13.96 -8.66 -18.43
CA MET A 88 12.49 -8.59 -18.35
C MET A 88 11.88 -8.00 -19.62
N ASP A 89 10.63 -8.38 -19.87
CA ASP A 89 9.79 -7.75 -20.90
C ASP A 89 9.39 -6.34 -20.46
N GLU A 90 9.47 -5.36 -21.37
CA GLU A 90 9.10 -3.96 -21.13
C GLU A 90 7.66 -3.85 -20.58
N ALA A 91 6.76 -4.70 -21.08
CA ALA A 91 5.38 -4.75 -20.61
C ALA A 91 5.27 -5.13 -19.12
N ALA A 92 6.17 -5.97 -18.61
CA ALA A 92 6.19 -6.34 -17.20
C ALA A 92 6.69 -5.19 -16.31
N VAL A 93 7.70 -4.44 -16.77
CA VAL A 93 8.18 -3.23 -16.08
C VAL A 93 7.08 -2.17 -16.03
N LEU A 94 6.38 -1.97 -17.15
CA LEU A 94 5.26 -1.05 -17.24
C LEU A 94 4.09 -1.47 -16.33
N ASP A 95 3.74 -2.76 -16.30
CA ASP A 95 2.70 -3.30 -15.39
C ASP A 95 3.09 -3.08 -13.91
N GLY A 96 4.35 -3.32 -13.54
CA GLY A 96 4.84 -3.05 -12.20
C GLY A 96 4.74 -1.57 -11.83
N LEU A 97 5.09 -0.66 -12.74
CA LEU A 97 4.93 0.79 -12.55
C LEU A 97 3.44 1.17 -12.40
N GLN A 98 2.55 0.60 -13.21
CA GLN A 98 1.11 0.83 -13.12
C GLN A 98 0.54 0.39 -11.76
N LYS A 99 0.98 -0.76 -11.25
CA LYS A 99 0.61 -1.27 -9.92
C LYS A 99 1.12 -0.36 -8.81
N GLU A 100 2.37 0.12 -8.90
CA GLU A 100 2.92 1.05 -7.92
C GLU A 100 2.12 2.34 -7.86
N LEU A 101 1.85 2.93 -9.03
CA LEU A 101 1.11 4.17 -9.14
C LEU A 101 -0.37 4.01 -8.75
N GLY A 102 -0.82 2.78 -8.56
CA GLY A 102 -2.19 2.45 -8.17
C GLY A 102 -3.19 2.78 -9.26
N ILE A 103 -2.79 2.72 -10.54
CA ILE A 103 -3.64 3.05 -11.69
C ILE A 103 -4.29 1.81 -12.32
N THR A 104 -4.01 0.61 -11.80
CA THR A 104 -4.66 -0.62 -12.26
C THR A 104 -6.06 -0.81 -11.65
N ARG A 105 -6.89 -1.64 -12.26
CA ARG A 105 -8.29 -1.91 -11.86
C ARG A 105 -8.50 -3.38 -11.46
N ALA A 106 -9.69 -3.75 -11.01
CA ALA A 106 -9.98 -5.10 -10.50
C ALA A 106 -11.25 -5.69 -11.11
N ARG A 107 -11.53 -5.43 -12.40
CA ARG A 107 -12.74 -5.95 -13.04
C ARG A 107 -12.65 -7.48 -13.15
N PRO A 108 -13.66 -8.22 -12.64
CA PRO A 108 -13.66 -9.68 -12.69
C PRO A 108 -13.61 -10.17 -14.14
N TRP A 109 -12.76 -11.16 -14.40
CA TRP A 109 -12.54 -11.81 -15.71
C TRP A 109 -11.97 -10.89 -16.80
N ILE A 110 -11.65 -9.63 -16.46
CA ILE A 110 -11.02 -8.67 -17.38
C ILE A 110 -9.63 -8.33 -16.85
N ASP A 111 -9.55 -7.76 -15.65
CA ASP A 111 -8.28 -7.39 -15.02
C ASP A 111 -7.80 -8.47 -14.03
N VAL A 112 -8.74 -9.15 -13.37
CA VAL A 112 -8.44 -10.13 -12.31
C VAL A 112 -9.31 -11.35 -12.48
N MET A 113 -8.70 -12.53 -12.35
CA MET A 113 -9.37 -13.83 -12.29
C MET A 113 -9.92 -14.06 -10.88
N PRO A 114 -11.24 -14.06 -10.64
CA PRO A 114 -11.80 -14.25 -9.30
C PRO A 114 -11.39 -15.59 -8.67
N ALA A 115 -10.79 -15.54 -7.48
CA ALA A 115 -10.45 -16.73 -6.72
C ALA A 115 -11.69 -17.48 -6.20
N ARG A 116 -11.51 -18.79 -5.98
CA ARG A 116 -12.53 -19.65 -5.35
C ARG A 116 -12.69 -19.31 -3.86
N GLY A 117 -13.80 -19.74 -3.27
CA GLY A 117 -14.09 -19.54 -1.85
C GLY A 117 -14.84 -18.25 -1.52
N PHE A 118 -14.99 -17.35 -2.49
CA PHE A 118 -15.84 -16.16 -2.38
C PHE A 118 -17.22 -16.41 -3.00
N ARG A 119 -18.26 -15.75 -2.47
CA ARG A 119 -19.66 -15.92 -2.92
C ARG A 119 -20.05 -14.98 -4.05
N ASP A 120 -19.31 -13.90 -4.23
CA ASP A 120 -19.60 -12.81 -5.16
C ASP A 120 -18.34 -12.46 -5.96
N ALA A 121 -18.51 -12.18 -7.26
CA ALA A 121 -17.40 -11.93 -8.17
C ALA A 121 -16.68 -10.60 -7.91
N PHE A 122 -17.38 -9.57 -7.41
CA PHE A 122 -16.76 -8.28 -7.09
C PHE A 122 -16.00 -8.36 -5.77
N VAL A 123 -16.56 -9.03 -4.76
CA VAL A 123 -15.84 -9.37 -3.53
C VAL A 123 -14.57 -10.15 -3.86
N SER A 124 -14.71 -11.20 -4.66
CA SER A 124 -13.59 -12.05 -5.06
C SER A 124 -12.52 -11.30 -5.84
N ALA A 125 -12.89 -10.45 -6.81
CA ALA A 125 -11.92 -9.73 -7.62
C ALA A 125 -11.11 -8.72 -6.78
N ASN A 126 -11.76 -7.97 -5.89
CA ASN A 126 -11.08 -7.05 -4.99
C ASN A 126 -10.16 -7.80 -4.00
N ALA A 127 -10.63 -8.88 -3.39
CA ALA A 127 -9.83 -9.68 -2.46
C ALA A 127 -8.65 -10.37 -3.15
N THR A 128 -8.87 -10.94 -4.35
CA THR A 128 -7.83 -11.58 -5.15
C THR A 128 -6.77 -10.57 -5.57
N LYS A 129 -7.17 -9.35 -5.96
CA LYS A 129 -6.21 -8.29 -6.30
C LYS A 129 -5.38 -7.84 -5.10
N ALA A 130 -5.99 -7.83 -3.91
CA ALA A 130 -5.28 -7.59 -2.65
C ALA A 130 -4.42 -8.78 -2.21
N ALA A 131 -4.42 -9.88 -2.97
CA ALA A 131 -3.82 -11.16 -2.63
C ALA A 131 -4.26 -11.69 -1.25
N ILE A 132 -5.55 -11.54 -0.91
CA ILE A 132 -6.13 -12.06 0.34
C ILE A 132 -6.83 -13.39 0.08
N ASP A 133 -6.42 -14.41 0.82
CA ASP A 133 -7.08 -15.71 0.79
C ASP A 133 -8.49 -15.66 1.41
N ALA A 134 -9.40 -16.47 0.87
CA ALA A 134 -10.80 -16.48 1.27
C ALA A 134 -11.00 -16.82 2.76
N ASP A 135 -10.16 -17.68 3.32
CA ASP A 135 -10.27 -18.07 4.73
C ASP A 135 -9.93 -16.91 5.68
N ILE A 136 -8.85 -16.16 5.41
CA ILE A 136 -8.53 -14.92 6.16
C ILE A 136 -9.64 -13.90 5.99
N PHE A 137 -10.11 -13.69 4.76
CA PHE A 137 -11.19 -12.74 4.48
C PHE A 137 -12.45 -13.05 5.29
N TRP A 138 -12.96 -14.28 5.20
CA TRP A 138 -14.18 -14.66 5.91
C TRP A 138 -13.98 -14.69 7.42
N HIS A 139 -12.79 -15.06 7.90
CA HIS A 139 -12.46 -15.04 9.32
C HIS A 139 -12.53 -13.63 9.91
N VAL A 140 -11.89 -12.66 9.27
CA VAL A 140 -11.93 -11.25 9.71
C VAL A 140 -13.35 -10.69 9.63
N LEU A 141 -14.10 -11.06 8.59
CA LEU A 141 -15.50 -10.64 8.45
C LEU A 141 -16.40 -11.23 9.53
N ASP A 142 -16.23 -12.51 9.87
CA ASP A 142 -16.99 -13.19 10.93
C ASP A 142 -16.67 -12.59 12.31
N MET A 143 -15.39 -12.33 12.56
CA MET A 143 -14.90 -11.78 13.82
C MET A 143 -15.41 -10.37 14.09
N PHE A 144 -15.33 -9.45 13.11
CA PHE A 144 -15.66 -8.03 13.32
C PHE A 144 -17.03 -7.62 12.78
N GLY A 145 -17.68 -8.50 12.02
CA GLY A 145 -18.95 -8.27 11.37
C GLY A 145 -18.88 -7.30 10.18
N TYR A 146 -19.91 -7.36 9.33
CA TYR A 146 -20.04 -6.52 8.13
C TYR A 146 -19.98 -5.01 8.40
N ALA A 147 -20.38 -4.56 9.61
CA ALA A 147 -20.40 -3.15 9.94
C ALA A 147 -18.99 -2.55 10.12
N ASN A 148 -18.02 -3.36 10.56
CA ASN A 148 -16.71 -2.89 10.98
C ASN A 148 -15.55 -3.51 10.20
N ALA A 149 -15.75 -4.61 9.46
CA ALA A 149 -14.67 -5.33 8.78
C ALA A 149 -13.81 -4.44 7.86
N GLU A 150 -14.42 -3.44 7.21
CA GLU A 150 -13.71 -2.43 6.41
C GLU A 150 -12.57 -1.74 7.19
N ARG A 151 -12.73 -1.52 8.50
CA ARG A 151 -11.71 -0.90 9.39
C ARG A 151 -10.61 -1.86 9.79
N PHE A 152 -10.84 -3.17 9.71
CA PHE A 152 -9.88 -4.21 10.03
C PHE A 152 -9.20 -4.78 8.77
N SER A 153 -9.29 -4.08 7.63
CA SER A 153 -8.60 -4.44 6.40
C SER A 153 -7.07 -4.52 6.55
N SER A 154 -6.47 -3.64 7.36
CA SER A 154 -5.04 -3.70 7.69
C SER A 154 -4.66 -5.01 8.38
N HIS A 155 -5.51 -5.51 9.28
CA HIS A 155 -5.28 -6.75 10.01
C HIS A 155 -5.40 -7.98 9.09
N ALA A 156 -6.38 -7.98 8.18
CA ALA A 156 -6.49 -9.02 7.15
C ALA A 156 -5.24 -9.08 6.27
N VAL A 157 -4.74 -7.92 5.82
CA VAL A 157 -3.48 -7.83 5.07
C VAL A 157 -2.30 -8.29 5.92
N GLY A 158 -2.22 -7.90 7.18
CA GLY A 158 -1.15 -8.34 8.10
C GLY A 158 -1.13 -9.86 8.28
N LEU A 159 -2.29 -10.49 8.45
CA LEU A 159 -2.40 -11.96 8.55
C LEU A 159 -1.92 -12.65 7.27
N GLN A 160 -2.26 -12.09 6.11
CA GLN A 160 -1.83 -12.62 4.83
C GLN A 160 -0.32 -12.45 4.63
N VAL A 161 0.24 -11.28 4.93
CA VAL A 161 1.68 -11.04 4.87
C VAL A 161 2.43 -12.01 5.79
N LEU A 162 1.92 -12.22 7.02
CA LEU A 162 2.51 -13.19 7.95
C LEU A 162 2.45 -14.62 7.38
N ARG A 163 1.33 -15.00 6.73
CA ARG A 163 1.21 -16.28 6.03
C ARG A 163 2.27 -16.44 4.94
N GLU A 164 2.43 -15.42 4.11
CA GLU A 164 3.39 -15.37 3.01
C GLU A 164 4.82 -15.53 3.55
N GLN A 165 5.18 -14.78 4.59
CA GLN A 165 6.49 -14.87 5.26
C GLN A 165 6.74 -16.26 5.86
N MET A 166 5.76 -16.86 6.51
CA MET A 166 5.88 -18.21 7.07
C MET A 166 6.06 -19.28 5.98
N ALA A 167 5.52 -19.06 4.79
CA ALA A 167 5.63 -19.99 3.66
C ALA A 167 6.97 -19.87 2.92
N THR A 168 7.59 -18.69 2.91
CA THR A 168 8.84 -18.42 2.19
C THR A 168 10.08 -18.57 3.07
N VAL A 169 9.98 -18.28 4.37
CA VAL A 169 11.11 -18.32 5.30
C VAL A 169 11.19 -19.70 5.99
N PRO A 170 12.36 -20.37 5.95
CA PRO A 170 12.58 -21.63 6.69
C PRO A 170 12.26 -21.49 8.19
N ALA A 171 11.58 -22.50 8.76
CA ALA A 171 11.06 -22.46 10.12
C ALA A 171 12.14 -22.22 11.19
N ASP A 172 13.36 -22.70 10.98
CA ASP A 172 14.51 -22.51 11.86
C ASP A 172 15.02 -21.05 11.91
N ARG A 173 14.65 -20.22 10.92
CA ARG A 173 15.04 -18.80 10.85
C ARG A 173 13.91 -17.83 11.18
N GLN A 174 12.68 -18.31 11.36
CA GLN A 174 11.52 -17.44 11.56
C GLN A 174 11.62 -16.62 12.85
N ASP A 175 11.99 -17.26 13.97
CA ASP A 175 12.14 -16.56 15.26
C ASP A 175 13.23 -15.49 15.23
N GLU A 176 14.37 -15.78 14.56
CA GLU A 176 15.48 -14.83 14.40
C GLU A 176 15.08 -13.59 13.61
N LEU A 177 14.15 -13.76 12.66
CA LEU A 177 13.61 -12.70 11.81
C LEU A 177 12.34 -12.07 12.38
N GLY A 178 11.92 -12.47 13.59
CA GLY A 178 10.72 -11.94 14.25
C GLY A 178 9.41 -12.34 13.55
N ILE A 179 9.37 -13.49 12.87
CA ILE A 179 8.19 -14.07 12.22
C ILE A 179 7.53 -15.03 13.21
N TYR A 180 6.43 -14.61 13.84
CA TYR A 180 5.77 -15.36 14.90
C TYR A 180 4.54 -16.12 14.36
N GLY A 181 4.75 -17.36 13.91
CA GLY A 181 3.66 -18.18 13.34
C GLY A 181 2.57 -18.61 14.34
N ASP A 182 2.88 -18.58 15.64
CA ASP A 182 1.92 -18.80 16.71
C ASP A 182 0.87 -17.67 16.80
N VAL A 183 1.24 -16.43 16.44
CA VAL A 183 0.32 -15.28 16.32
C VAL A 183 -0.75 -15.56 15.28
N GLN A 184 -0.34 -15.96 14.07
CA GLN A 184 -1.29 -16.32 13.01
C GLN A 184 -2.27 -17.40 13.49
N SER A 185 -1.72 -18.47 14.10
CA SER A 185 -2.49 -19.61 14.58
C SER A 185 -3.44 -19.23 15.72
N ARG A 186 -3.08 -18.29 16.60
CA ARG A 186 -3.98 -17.80 17.66
C ARG A 186 -5.11 -16.97 17.09
N ILE A 187 -4.81 -16.01 16.20
CA ILE A 187 -5.83 -15.16 15.60
C ILE A 187 -6.81 -15.98 14.77
N MET A 188 -6.33 -16.90 13.92
CA MET A 188 -7.19 -17.75 13.08
C MET A 188 -8.03 -18.78 13.86
N ARG A 189 -7.71 -19.03 15.14
CA ARG A 189 -8.52 -19.89 16.03
C ARG A 189 -9.51 -19.12 16.90
N ALA A 190 -9.38 -17.79 16.99
CA ALA A 190 -10.29 -16.97 17.76
C ALA A 190 -11.67 -16.92 17.08
N HIS A 191 -12.72 -17.24 17.81
CA HIS A 191 -14.11 -17.19 17.33
C HIS A 191 -14.77 -15.83 17.56
N HIS A 192 -14.23 -15.04 18.50
CA HIS A 192 -14.80 -13.76 18.90
C HIS A 192 -13.70 -12.73 19.16
N PRO A 193 -13.96 -11.42 18.97
CA PRO A 193 -12.97 -10.37 19.20
C PRO A 193 -12.36 -10.32 20.60
N ASP A 194 -13.10 -10.73 21.64
CA ASP A 194 -12.63 -10.76 23.03
C ASP A 194 -11.58 -11.85 23.28
N GLN A 195 -11.44 -12.82 22.36
CA GLN A 195 -10.39 -13.84 22.40
C GLN A 195 -9.07 -13.35 21.77
N LEU A 196 -9.09 -12.20 21.09
CA LEU A 196 -7.89 -11.62 20.50
C LEU A 196 -7.01 -11.00 21.58
N ILE A 197 -5.74 -11.38 21.55
CA ILE A 197 -4.74 -10.82 22.45
C ILE A 197 -4.24 -9.52 21.83
N ALA A 198 -4.25 -8.43 22.62
CA ALA A 198 -3.80 -7.12 22.13
C ALA A 198 -2.35 -7.12 21.62
N HIS A 199 -1.51 -8.03 22.11
CA HIS A 199 -0.15 -8.24 21.59
C HIS A 199 -0.16 -8.70 20.12
N ASP A 200 -1.03 -9.64 19.78
CA ASP A 200 -1.11 -10.24 18.45
C ASP A 200 -1.58 -9.19 17.42
N LEU A 201 -2.54 -8.34 17.77
CA LEU A 201 -2.99 -7.24 16.92
C LEU A 201 -1.90 -6.19 16.71
N ARG A 202 -1.20 -5.78 17.79
CA ARG A 202 -0.06 -4.85 17.67
C ARG A 202 1.08 -5.40 16.82
N TYR A 203 1.30 -6.71 16.86
CA TYR A 203 2.28 -7.35 16.00
C TYR A 203 1.89 -7.23 14.53
N LEU A 204 0.63 -7.50 14.17
CA LEU A 204 0.14 -7.30 12.79
C LEU A 204 0.25 -5.84 12.36
N ASP A 205 -0.10 -4.89 13.22
CA ASP A 205 0.03 -3.46 12.92
C ASP A 205 1.49 -3.08 12.68
N ALA A 206 2.42 -3.57 13.52
CA ALA A 206 3.85 -3.33 13.34
C ALA A 206 4.37 -3.92 12.03
N LEU A 207 3.93 -5.13 11.68
CA LEU A 207 4.28 -5.81 10.43
C LEU A 207 3.81 -5.00 9.21
N VAL A 208 2.55 -4.56 9.21
CA VAL A 208 1.98 -3.73 8.14
C VAL A 208 2.70 -2.38 8.06
N LYS A 209 2.96 -1.70 9.19
CA LYS A 209 3.74 -0.45 9.24
C LYS A 209 5.15 -0.62 8.69
N HIS A 210 5.78 -1.75 8.94
CA HIS A 210 7.10 -2.05 8.41
C HIS A 210 7.05 -2.19 6.89
N ARG A 211 6.08 -2.95 6.36
CA ARG A 211 5.90 -3.17 4.91
C ARG A 211 5.41 -1.94 4.13
N LEU A 212 4.70 -1.03 4.79
CA LEU A 212 4.37 0.29 4.21
C LEU A 212 5.62 1.16 4.00
N ARG A 213 6.64 0.99 4.85
CA ARG A 213 7.90 1.75 4.76
C ARG A 213 8.97 1.06 3.91
N HIS A 214 9.01 -0.26 3.96
CA HIS A 214 9.98 -1.09 3.27
C HIS A 214 9.22 -2.01 2.33
N GLN A 215 8.90 -1.47 1.16
CA GLN A 215 8.26 -2.25 0.13
C GLN A 215 9.26 -3.26 -0.43
N GLU A 216 8.92 -4.54 -0.35
CA GLU A 216 9.69 -5.60 -1.01
C GLU A 216 9.38 -5.64 -2.50
N GLU A 217 10.31 -6.18 -3.29
CA GLU A 217 10.22 -6.33 -4.74
C GLU A 217 9.19 -7.37 -5.22
N ASP A 218 8.36 -7.89 -4.32
CA ASP A 218 7.34 -8.86 -4.71
C ASP A 218 6.41 -8.25 -5.76
N SER A 219 6.11 -9.03 -6.81
CA SER A 219 5.30 -8.66 -7.97
C SER A 219 3.82 -8.35 -7.66
N GLY A 220 3.49 -8.22 -6.37
CA GLY A 220 2.19 -7.94 -5.84
C GLY A 220 1.85 -6.45 -5.83
N LEU A 221 0.63 -6.17 -5.40
CA LEU A 221 0.16 -4.81 -5.22
C LEU A 221 0.79 -4.22 -3.94
N PRO A 222 1.23 -2.94 -3.94
CA PRO A 222 1.68 -2.26 -2.72
C PRO A 222 0.70 -2.38 -1.55
N ILE A 223 1.22 -2.42 -0.31
CA ILE A 223 0.42 -2.68 0.90
C ILE A 223 -0.72 -1.69 1.06
N ALA A 224 -0.49 -0.40 0.82
CA ALA A 224 -1.54 0.63 0.91
C ALA A 224 -2.74 0.30 0.00
N TRP A 225 -2.45 -0.13 -1.23
CA TRP A 225 -3.45 -0.53 -2.19
C TRP A 225 -4.10 -1.88 -1.82
N ARG A 226 -3.35 -2.85 -1.28
CA ARG A 226 -3.90 -4.13 -0.76
C ARG A 226 -4.92 -3.86 0.35
N ILE A 227 -4.61 -2.96 1.29
CA ILE A 227 -5.51 -2.58 2.39
C ILE A 227 -6.79 -1.97 1.83
N ALA A 228 -6.68 -1.01 0.91
CA ALA A 228 -7.83 -0.36 0.29
C ALA A 228 -8.71 -1.35 -0.49
N ARG A 229 -8.09 -2.25 -1.26
CA ARG A 229 -8.80 -3.31 -1.99
C ARG A 229 -9.47 -4.32 -1.08
N THR A 230 -8.85 -4.67 0.03
CA THR A 230 -9.45 -5.53 1.06
C THR A 230 -10.66 -4.85 1.70
N ALA A 231 -10.56 -3.55 2.01
CA ALA A 231 -11.68 -2.77 2.53
C ALA A 231 -12.83 -2.69 1.50
N ALA A 232 -12.52 -2.49 0.22
CA ALA A 232 -13.51 -2.53 -0.86
C ALA A 232 -14.20 -3.89 -0.96
N ALA A 233 -13.46 -5.00 -0.82
CA ALA A 233 -14.05 -6.34 -0.79
C ALA A 233 -15.01 -6.53 0.40
N PHE A 234 -14.66 -6.04 1.60
CA PHE A 234 -15.56 -6.05 2.75
C PHE A 234 -16.81 -5.18 2.50
N ARG A 235 -16.63 -4.03 1.85
CA ARG A 235 -17.75 -3.15 1.50
C ARG A 235 -18.69 -3.80 0.49
N ASP A 236 -18.17 -4.45 -0.54
CA ASP A 236 -18.95 -5.23 -1.51
C ASP A 236 -19.71 -6.37 -0.81
N ALA A 237 -19.07 -7.05 0.14
CA ALA A 237 -19.69 -8.14 0.89
C ALA A 237 -20.82 -7.66 1.81
N ARG A 238 -20.71 -6.45 2.37
CA ARG A 238 -21.76 -5.79 3.15
C ARG A 238 -22.95 -5.37 2.28
N GLY A 239 -22.69 -5.00 1.03
CA GLY A 239 -23.68 -4.47 0.11
C GLY A 239 -23.97 -2.97 0.31
N TYR A 240 -24.93 -2.47 -0.46
CA TYR A 240 -25.14 -1.04 -0.67
C TYR A 240 -26.57 -0.60 -0.39
N ILE A 241 -26.72 0.49 0.37
CA ILE A 241 -28.01 1.14 0.57
C ILE A 241 -28.31 1.99 -0.67
N GLY A 242 -29.48 1.79 -1.29
CA GLY A 242 -29.93 2.54 -2.45
C GLY A 242 -29.60 1.92 -3.81
N GLY A 243 -28.71 0.93 -3.86
CA GLY A 243 -28.37 0.17 -5.07
C GLY A 243 -26.86 -0.04 -5.24
N PRO A 244 -26.44 -1.06 -6.00
CA PRO A 244 -25.02 -1.33 -6.21
C PRO A 244 -24.37 -0.25 -7.09
N PRO A 245 -23.14 0.21 -6.77
CA PRO A 245 -22.43 1.21 -7.57
C PRO A 245 -21.91 0.61 -8.89
N CYS A 246 -21.77 -0.71 -8.98
CA CYS A 246 -21.37 -1.41 -10.18
C CYS A 246 -22.57 -2.06 -10.87
N ARG A 247 -22.56 -2.09 -12.20
CA ARG A 247 -23.40 -2.96 -13.01
C ARG A 247 -22.82 -4.39 -13.04
N PRO A 248 -23.61 -5.41 -13.43
CA PRO A 248 -23.13 -6.79 -13.53
C PRO A 248 -21.93 -7.00 -14.48
N ASP A 249 -21.75 -6.12 -15.45
CA ASP A 249 -20.62 -6.12 -16.40
C ASP A 249 -19.36 -5.41 -15.85
N ALA A 250 -19.34 -5.13 -14.55
CA ALA A 250 -18.28 -4.41 -13.85
C ALA A 250 -18.06 -2.96 -14.33
N THR A 251 -19.05 -2.34 -14.99
CA THR A 251 -19.01 -0.91 -15.33
C THR A 251 -19.68 -0.05 -14.24
N PRO A 252 -19.29 1.23 -14.08
CA PRO A 252 -19.93 2.12 -13.11
C PRO A 252 -21.42 2.35 -13.43
N HIS A 253 -22.27 2.21 -12.42
CA HIS A 253 -23.69 2.49 -12.54
C HIS A 253 -23.92 4.03 -12.52
N PRO A 254 -24.54 4.64 -13.56
CA PRO A 254 -24.58 6.10 -13.71
C PRO A 254 -25.29 6.83 -12.56
N ARG A 255 -26.24 6.17 -11.89
CA ARG A 255 -26.98 6.72 -10.74
C ARG A 255 -26.28 6.52 -9.39
N TYR A 256 -25.62 5.38 -9.21
CA TYR A 256 -25.21 4.89 -7.88
C TYR A 256 -23.70 4.97 -7.67
N ALA A 257 -22.91 4.89 -8.73
CA ALA A 257 -21.47 5.04 -8.67
C ALA A 257 -21.09 6.47 -8.27
N GLY A 258 -20.23 6.59 -7.27
CA GLY A 258 -19.54 7.84 -6.97
C GLY A 258 -18.60 8.22 -8.11
N THR A 259 -18.45 9.52 -8.34
CA THR A 259 -17.62 10.09 -9.42
C THR A 259 -16.21 10.44 -8.96
N GLY A 260 -15.92 10.34 -7.66
CA GLY A 260 -14.64 10.77 -7.07
C GLY A 260 -14.48 12.29 -6.97
N LYS A 261 -15.45 13.08 -7.45
CA LYS A 261 -15.45 14.53 -7.38
C LYS A 261 -15.75 15.01 -5.96
N GLU A 262 -15.23 16.19 -5.62
CA GLU A 262 -15.50 16.83 -4.33
C GLU A 262 -17.02 17.00 -4.12
N GLY A 263 -17.48 16.67 -2.90
CA GLY A 263 -18.90 16.67 -2.55
C GLY A 263 -19.69 15.43 -2.98
N ASP A 264 -19.12 14.50 -3.76
CA ASP A 264 -19.77 13.22 -4.05
C ASP A 264 -19.54 12.22 -2.90
N GLU A 265 -20.58 11.93 -2.15
CA GLU A 265 -20.56 10.99 -1.02
C GLU A 265 -20.90 9.55 -1.42
N ARG A 266 -21.26 9.31 -2.69
CA ARG A 266 -21.62 7.98 -3.17
C ARG A 266 -20.38 7.09 -3.24
N THR A 267 -20.57 5.80 -2.94
CA THR A 267 -19.49 4.82 -3.02
C THR A 267 -19.11 4.58 -4.49
N PRO A 268 -17.81 4.57 -4.85
CA PRO A 268 -17.40 4.29 -6.22
C PRO A 268 -17.66 2.81 -6.58
N CYS A 269 -17.69 2.51 -7.87
CA CYS A 269 -17.66 1.12 -8.34
C CYS A 269 -16.24 0.56 -8.19
N PHE A 270 -15.94 -0.09 -7.06
CA PHE A 270 -14.57 -0.44 -6.70
C PHE A 270 -13.84 -1.25 -7.76
N VAL A 271 -14.48 -2.28 -8.33
CA VAL A 271 -13.83 -3.13 -9.34
C VAL A 271 -13.43 -2.35 -10.59
N ALA A 272 -14.19 -1.31 -10.95
CA ALA A 272 -13.88 -0.42 -12.07
C ALA A 272 -12.96 0.75 -11.69
N SER A 273 -12.82 1.05 -10.40
CA SER A 273 -11.98 2.15 -9.94
C SER A 273 -10.50 1.77 -9.94
N THR A 274 -9.63 2.74 -10.19
CA THR A 274 -8.18 2.61 -9.96
C THR A 274 -7.87 2.36 -8.49
N ASP A 275 -6.78 1.68 -8.17
CA ASP A 275 -6.39 1.41 -6.77
C ASP A 275 -6.25 2.70 -5.95
N ARG A 276 -5.71 3.76 -6.55
CA ARG A 276 -5.61 5.09 -5.94
C ARG A 276 -6.97 5.66 -5.57
N ALA A 277 -7.97 5.54 -6.46
CA ALA A 277 -9.33 6.01 -6.17
C ALA A 277 -10.00 5.19 -5.05
N VAL A 278 -9.77 3.87 -5.03
CA VAL A 278 -10.23 3.01 -3.93
C VAL A 278 -9.57 3.41 -2.61
N HIS A 279 -8.27 3.70 -2.63
CA HIS A 279 -7.54 4.18 -1.45
C HIS A 279 -8.04 5.54 -0.95
N GLN A 280 -8.28 6.50 -1.85
CA GLN A 280 -8.86 7.80 -1.48
C GLN A 280 -10.25 7.64 -0.85
N TRP A 281 -11.07 6.72 -1.36
CA TRP A 281 -12.33 6.38 -0.70
C TRP A 281 -12.10 5.79 0.69
N TYR A 282 -11.17 4.82 0.81
CA TYR A 282 -10.86 4.16 2.07
C TYR A 282 -10.40 5.15 3.14
N THR A 283 -9.46 6.07 2.83
CA THR A 283 -8.99 7.08 3.77
C THR A 283 -10.12 8.02 4.21
N LYS A 284 -11.00 8.44 3.28
CA LYS A 284 -12.20 9.21 3.60
C LYS A 284 -13.14 8.45 4.53
N GLU A 285 -13.37 7.15 4.28
CA GLU A 285 -14.23 6.30 5.10
C GLU A 285 -13.66 6.10 6.51
N MET A 286 -12.35 5.89 6.65
CA MET A 286 -11.70 5.74 7.96
C MET A 286 -11.80 7.00 8.82
N ARG A 287 -11.79 8.18 8.20
CA ARG A 287 -12.00 9.48 8.85
C ARG A 287 -13.43 9.70 9.33
N ARG A 288 -14.42 8.92 8.84
CA ARG A 288 -15.80 9.05 9.30
C ARG A 288 -15.92 8.57 10.75
N PRO A 289 -16.63 9.33 11.61
CA PRO A 289 -16.83 8.92 13.00
C PRO A 289 -17.60 7.59 13.04
N LEU A 290 -17.25 6.74 14.01
CA LEU A 290 -18.02 5.54 14.27
C LEU A 290 -19.46 5.92 14.64
N PRO A 291 -20.47 5.16 14.17
CA PRO A 291 -21.81 5.26 14.71
C PRO A 291 -21.72 5.12 16.24
N ARG A 292 -22.29 6.09 16.98
CA ARG A 292 -22.33 5.97 18.44
C ARG A 292 -23.11 4.70 18.77
N PRO A 293 -22.54 3.75 19.53
CA PRO A 293 -23.34 2.62 19.98
C PRO A 293 -24.51 3.17 20.80
N ASP A 294 -25.70 2.58 20.61
CA ASP A 294 -26.83 2.84 21.49
C ASP A 294 -26.37 2.66 22.94
N ALA A 295 -26.70 3.62 23.80
CA ALA A 295 -26.13 3.72 25.14
C ALA A 295 -26.23 2.37 25.88
N PRO A 296 -25.09 1.73 26.23
CA PRO A 296 -25.13 0.44 26.92
C PRO A 296 -25.84 0.60 28.25
N HIS A 297 -26.74 -0.35 28.55
CA HIS A 297 -27.53 -0.36 29.79
C HIS A 297 -26.71 -0.76 31.03
N SER A 298 -25.40 -1.00 30.90
CA SER A 298 -24.50 -1.28 32.02
C SER A 298 -23.15 -0.53 31.89
N GLY A 299 -22.65 -0.01 33.02
CA GLY A 299 -21.48 0.87 33.08
C GLY A 299 -20.15 0.20 32.74
N MET A 300 -20.00 -1.11 32.97
CA MET A 300 -18.79 -1.88 32.65
C MET A 300 -18.65 -2.16 31.14
N ALA A 301 -19.75 -2.39 30.43
CA ALA A 301 -19.75 -2.59 28.98
C ALA A 301 -19.33 -1.32 28.21
N ARG A 302 -19.54 -0.14 28.79
CA ARG A 302 -19.12 1.15 28.21
C ARG A 302 -17.61 1.28 28.13
N ILE A 303 -16.87 0.83 29.15
CA ILE A 303 -15.41 0.97 29.19
C ILE A 303 -14.75 -0.04 28.24
N GLY A 304 -15.27 -1.28 28.18
CA GLY A 304 -14.81 -2.30 27.23
C GLY A 304 -15.07 -1.92 25.77
N ALA A 305 -16.26 -1.38 25.46
CA ALA A 305 -16.58 -0.91 24.12
C ALA A 305 -15.76 0.33 23.71
N LEU A 306 -15.44 1.22 24.65
CA LEU A 306 -14.63 2.42 24.38
C LEU A 306 -13.15 2.06 24.12
N LEU A 307 -12.57 1.17 24.93
CA LEU A 307 -11.19 0.72 24.76
C LEU A 307 -11.03 -0.19 23.52
N GLY A 308 -12.01 -1.07 23.24
CA GLY A 308 -12.02 -1.91 22.04
C GLY A 308 -12.20 -1.13 20.73
N ALA A 309 -12.88 0.02 20.77
CA ALA A 309 -13.07 0.88 19.60
C ALA A 309 -11.93 1.88 19.36
N LEU A 310 -11.29 2.40 20.41
CA LEU A 310 -10.29 3.47 20.30
C LEU A 310 -8.86 2.99 19.99
N LEU A 311 -8.46 1.81 20.44
CA LEU A 311 -7.10 1.28 20.26
C LEU A 311 -6.72 1.01 18.79
N PRO A 312 -7.56 0.39 17.94
CA PRO A 312 -7.21 0.21 16.53
C PRO A 312 -7.34 1.50 15.70
N LEU A 313 -8.08 2.52 16.18
CA LEU A 313 -8.26 3.77 15.44
C LEU A 313 -7.02 4.66 15.44
N LEU A 314 -6.29 4.73 16.56
CA LEU A 314 -5.08 5.57 16.65
C LEU A 314 -3.98 5.15 15.67
N ASP A 315 -3.92 3.86 15.31
CA ASP A 315 -2.92 3.34 14.38
C ASP A 315 -3.31 3.50 12.90
N ILE A 316 -4.62 3.52 12.59
CA ILE A 316 -5.11 3.72 11.21
C ILE A 316 -4.90 5.17 10.75
N PHE A 317 -5.08 6.16 11.64
CA PHE A 317 -4.82 7.57 11.29
C PHE A 317 -3.34 7.81 10.97
N ALA A 318 -2.42 7.21 11.73
CA ALA A 318 -1.00 7.28 11.44
C ALA A 318 -0.62 6.58 10.12
N MET A 319 -1.30 5.48 9.73
CA MET A 319 -1.06 4.82 8.43
C MET A 319 -1.60 5.63 7.24
N ALA A 320 -2.78 6.23 7.38
CA ALA A 320 -3.35 7.08 6.33
C ALA A 320 -2.50 8.34 6.11
N GLU A 321 -1.94 8.90 7.19
CA GLU A 321 -1.02 10.03 7.14
C GLU A 321 0.36 9.64 6.63
N VAL A 322 0.88 8.43 6.85
CA VAL A 322 2.16 8.00 6.23
C VAL A 322 2.05 7.86 4.71
N VAL A 323 0.92 7.39 4.18
CA VAL A 323 0.72 7.34 2.71
C VAL A 323 0.45 8.74 2.15
N GLU A 324 -0.29 9.58 2.87
CA GLU A 324 -0.49 10.99 2.46
C GLU A 324 0.80 11.81 2.61
N ALA A 325 1.62 11.61 3.63
CA ALA A 325 2.92 12.26 3.86
C ALA A 325 3.97 11.75 2.88
N VAL A 326 4.05 10.44 2.57
CA VAL A 326 4.87 9.95 1.45
C VAL A 326 4.36 10.46 0.09
N SER A 327 3.09 10.89 0.00
CA SER A 327 2.55 11.57 -1.18
C SER A 327 2.60 13.11 -1.14
N ALA A 328 2.90 13.71 0.02
CA ALA A 328 2.89 15.15 0.29
C ALA A 328 4.26 15.70 0.72
N GLU A 329 5.25 14.84 1.01
CA GLU A 329 6.65 15.19 1.27
C GLU A 329 7.40 15.72 0.03
N ASP A 330 6.70 15.95 -1.09
CA ASP A 330 7.23 16.68 -2.24
C ASP A 330 6.58 18.06 -2.46
N VAL A 331 5.79 18.57 -1.51
CA VAL A 331 5.29 19.97 -1.57
C VAL A 331 5.77 20.83 -0.40
N VAL A 332 6.36 20.26 0.66
CA VAL A 332 6.83 21.04 1.84
C VAL A 332 8.22 20.58 2.37
N THR A 333 9.08 20.02 1.52
CA THR A 333 10.49 19.74 1.88
C THR A 333 11.46 20.78 1.31
N GLU A 334 10.97 22.01 1.08
CA GLU A 334 11.81 23.18 0.76
C GLU A 334 12.25 23.96 2.03
N ALA A 335 11.94 23.46 3.25
CA ALA A 335 12.39 24.08 4.50
C ALA A 335 13.18 23.14 5.45
N ALA A 336 13.37 21.85 5.09
CA ALA A 336 14.08 20.88 5.93
C ALA A 336 15.53 20.56 5.48
N ILE A 337 15.95 21.02 4.29
CA ILE A 337 17.33 20.86 3.80
C ILE A 337 18.34 21.71 4.61
N ALA A 338 17.88 22.55 5.54
CA ALA A 338 18.77 23.32 6.43
C ALA A 338 19.49 22.50 7.54
N ARG A 339 19.22 21.19 7.68
CA ARG A 339 19.91 20.34 8.69
C ARG A 339 20.98 19.40 8.13
N SER A 340 20.93 19.00 6.86
CA SER A 340 22.03 18.22 6.28
C SER A 340 23.23 19.08 5.85
N ASP A 341 23.00 20.37 5.58
CA ASP A 341 24.09 21.30 5.24
C ASP A 341 24.93 21.73 6.46
N THR A 342 24.40 21.58 7.68
CA THR A 342 25.16 21.92 8.89
C THR A 342 26.20 20.85 9.25
N ASP A 343 25.89 19.57 9.02
CA ASP A 343 26.84 18.48 9.28
C ASP A 343 27.96 18.44 8.22
N LEU A 344 27.65 18.76 6.96
CA LEU A 344 28.66 18.89 5.89
C LEU A 344 29.52 20.16 6.02
N ALA A 345 28.99 21.25 6.58
CA ALA A 345 29.78 22.44 6.89
C ALA A 345 30.75 22.20 8.07
N ILE A 346 30.34 21.41 9.08
CA ILE A 346 31.19 21.05 10.23
C ILE A 346 32.30 20.08 9.81
N GLU A 347 32.02 19.10 8.93
CA GLU A 347 33.06 18.20 8.39
C GLU A 347 34.11 18.97 7.58
N ARG A 348 33.68 19.96 6.79
CA ARG A 348 34.57 20.77 5.95
C ARG A 348 35.45 21.73 6.76
N ASP A 349 34.97 22.22 7.91
CA ASP A 349 35.76 23.06 8.83
C ASP A 349 36.77 22.23 9.67
N LEU A 350 36.44 20.96 9.95
CA LEU A 350 37.36 20.02 10.60
C LEU A 350 38.47 19.52 9.67
N THR A 351 38.24 19.46 8.35
CA THR A 351 39.29 19.07 7.39
C THR A 351 40.27 20.21 7.09
N LEU A 352 39.86 21.46 7.29
CA LEU A 352 40.68 22.65 7.05
C LEU A 352 41.51 23.11 8.27
N SER A 353 41.31 22.49 9.44
CA SER A 353 41.97 22.86 10.70
C SER A 353 43.08 21.88 11.16
N CYS A 354 43.56 20.99 10.28
CA CYS A 354 44.75 20.19 10.55
C CYS A 354 45.99 21.10 10.70
N ARG A 355 46.34 21.37 11.96
CA ARG A 355 47.54 22.09 12.39
C ARG A 355 48.77 21.21 12.08
N ILE A 356 49.69 21.73 11.26
CA ILE A 356 51.00 21.11 11.03
C ILE A 356 51.74 21.09 12.39
N PRO A 357 52.20 19.93 12.89
CA PRO A 357 53.07 19.89 14.06
C PRO A 357 54.47 20.36 13.68
N GLU A 358 55.09 21.18 14.54
CA GLU A 358 56.48 21.66 14.40
C GLU A 358 57.51 20.54 14.45
#